data_AF-B8BZ90-F1
#
_entry.id   AF-B8BZ90-F1
#
_cell.length_a   1.000
_cell.length_b   1.000
_cell.length_c   1.000
_cell.angle_alpha   90.00
_cell.angle_beta   90.00
_cell.angle_gamma   90.00
#
_symmetry.space_group_name_H-M   'P 1'
#
loop_
_entity.id
_entity.type
_entity.pdbx_description
1 polymer ?
#
loop_
_entity_poly.entity_id
_entity_poly.type
_entity_poly.pdbx_seq_one_letter_code
_entity_poly.pdbx_strand_id
1 'polypeptide(L)'
;MSAAAARRKKQLQNRAAKSAGDPVQLRLDALLVDPTLTQESIAYEALQLAQSSVRRNIKTGQFHQAVEVAYSTSLALLSKSGRVSVSSQLLMVLVQVLVETHTPCTDQWVERLVVLDAAYRTALDGDDTMDPAERGRLQRLHLLFLRRCLKWSNDLGSVKYGSLGVHALLGDHCWAMSCDEAVVKTGEEKEVANNKASGEGGDDEEYDDEYAEIGLRNEAVTHYAMAEKVDVILEKLKSLPPPTDEESKMGHTCLPAQRDALLTRSILVLLAVENLRDATKLASSFLKDIETRTEEVLKKSYMDKNDGKAPSHIMFVGMLLRICEKDVKTAPLFNWLVRNFGVELGTMHQPEVIKSYTTKIGRVYFDIQPPPSMMNMMENMMGMMGGGGLGGGGMGGMNPAMMQNMMAAMQGGGM
;
A
#
# COMPACT_ATOMS: atom_id res chain seq x y z
N MET A 1 -49.40 43.66 -20.26
CA MET A 1 -48.92 42.99 -19.03
C MET A 1 -47.76 43.77 -18.45
N SER A 2 -47.83 44.20 -17.18
CA SER A 2 -46.76 44.96 -16.52
C SER A 2 -45.49 44.10 -16.34
N ALA A 3 -44.30 44.69 -16.52
CA ALA A 3 -43.01 44.03 -16.32
C ALA A 3 -42.87 43.39 -14.92
N ALA A 4 -43.57 43.94 -13.91
CA ALA A 4 -43.63 43.38 -12.56
C ALA A 4 -44.39 42.04 -12.51
N ALA A 5 -45.45 41.87 -13.32
CA ALA A 5 -46.21 40.63 -13.42
C ALA A 5 -45.41 39.52 -14.11
N ALA A 6 -44.62 39.87 -15.14
CA ALA A 6 -43.71 38.93 -15.80
C ALA A 6 -42.58 38.45 -14.87
N ARG A 7 -42.01 39.35 -14.05
CA ARG A 7 -41.00 39.00 -13.03
C ARG A 7 -41.56 38.12 -11.91
N ARG A 8 -42.76 38.43 -11.39
CA ARG A 8 -43.45 37.57 -10.42
C ARG A 8 -43.77 36.19 -10.99
N LYS A 9 -44.22 36.11 -12.24
CA LYS A 9 -44.48 34.83 -12.92
C LYS A 9 -43.20 34.00 -13.08
N LYS A 10 -42.08 34.63 -13.44
CA LYS A 10 -40.77 33.96 -13.53
C LYS A 10 -40.24 33.52 -12.16
N GLN A 11 -40.45 34.30 -11.10
CA GLN A 11 -40.11 33.92 -9.72
C GLN A 11 -40.98 32.77 -9.20
N LEU A 12 -42.28 32.78 -9.51
CA LEU A 12 -43.21 31.71 -9.14
C LEU A 12 -42.94 30.44 -9.93
N GLN A 13 -42.58 30.53 -11.22
CA GLN A 13 -42.13 29.38 -12.02
C GLN A 13 -40.80 28.82 -11.50
N ASN A 14 -39.83 29.67 -11.13
CA ASN A 14 -38.58 29.21 -10.51
C ASN A 14 -38.79 28.61 -9.10
N ARG A 15 -39.82 29.04 -8.37
CA ARG A 15 -40.22 28.43 -7.08
C ARG A 15 -40.97 27.12 -7.28
N ALA A 16 -41.85 27.03 -8.27
CA ALA A 16 -42.58 25.81 -8.62
C ALA A 16 -41.64 24.73 -9.22
N ALA A 17 -40.64 25.14 -10.01
CA ALA A 17 -39.58 24.25 -10.49
C ALA A 17 -38.58 23.84 -9.39
N LYS A 18 -38.57 24.54 -8.25
CA LYS A 18 -37.85 24.11 -7.04
C LYS A 18 -38.68 23.16 -6.16
N SER A 19 -40.00 23.12 -6.33
CA SER A 19 -40.89 22.23 -5.56
C SER A 19 -41.20 20.91 -6.27
N ALA A 20 -41.07 20.85 -7.60
CA ALA A 20 -40.96 19.59 -8.31
C ALA A 20 -39.51 19.09 -8.16
N GLY A 21 -39.29 17.89 -7.63
CA GLY A 21 -37.96 17.33 -7.40
C GLY A 21 -37.07 17.38 -8.65
N ASP A 22 -35.76 17.29 -8.46
CA ASP A 22 -34.81 17.32 -9.57
C ASP A 22 -35.11 16.17 -10.57
N PRO A 23 -35.46 16.47 -11.83
CA PRO A 23 -35.81 15.43 -12.80
C PRO A 23 -34.68 14.43 -13.04
N VAL A 24 -33.41 14.85 -12.89
CA VAL A 24 -32.25 13.95 -12.98
C VAL A 24 -32.25 12.95 -11.82
N GLN A 25 -32.45 13.45 -10.59
CA GLN A 25 -32.49 12.61 -9.41
C GLN A 25 -33.70 11.67 -9.42
N LEU A 26 -34.87 12.16 -9.82
CA LEU A 26 -36.08 11.32 -9.94
C LEU A 26 -35.89 10.19 -10.96
N ARG A 27 -35.24 10.46 -12.10
CA ARG A 27 -34.93 9.43 -13.08
C ARG A 27 -33.92 8.43 -12.53
N LEU A 28 -32.88 8.90 -11.85
CA LEU A 28 -31.88 8.04 -11.21
C LEU A 28 -32.54 7.11 -10.17
N ASP A 29 -33.33 7.67 -9.26
CA ASP A 29 -34.04 6.91 -8.22
C ASP A 29 -34.95 5.84 -8.82
N ALA A 30 -35.63 6.15 -9.93
CA ALA A 30 -36.46 5.20 -10.67
C ALA A 30 -35.64 4.07 -11.29
N LEU A 31 -34.47 4.36 -11.86
CA LEU A 31 -33.58 3.32 -12.41
C LEU A 31 -33.00 2.42 -11.31
N LEU A 32 -32.65 2.98 -10.15
CA LEU A 32 -32.05 2.21 -9.05
C LEU A 32 -33.01 1.22 -8.37
N VAL A 33 -34.31 1.32 -8.63
CA VAL A 33 -35.33 0.36 -8.21
C VAL A 33 -35.84 -0.51 -9.35
N ASP A 34 -35.41 -0.27 -10.58
CA ASP A 34 -35.82 -1.03 -11.75
C ASP A 34 -35.22 -2.46 -11.71
N PRO A 35 -36.03 -3.53 -11.82
CA PRO A 35 -35.54 -4.90 -11.90
C PRO A 35 -34.57 -5.14 -13.07
N THR A 36 -34.64 -4.31 -14.11
CA THR A 36 -33.80 -4.40 -15.31
C THR A 36 -32.45 -3.68 -15.15
N LEU A 37 -32.13 -3.13 -13.96
CA LEU A 37 -30.82 -2.53 -13.67
C LEU A 37 -29.64 -3.47 -13.93
N THR A 38 -29.86 -4.78 -13.95
CA THR A 38 -28.88 -5.82 -14.35
C THR A 38 -28.45 -5.72 -15.81
N GLN A 39 -29.23 -5.05 -16.66
CA GLN A 39 -28.87 -4.75 -18.05
C GLN A 39 -27.79 -3.68 -18.10
N GLU A 40 -26.74 -3.94 -18.88
CA GLU A 40 -25.58 -3.05 -19.00
C GLU A 40 -25.97 -1.63 -19.43
N SER A 41 -26.84 -1.48 -20.44
CA SER A 41 -27.32 -0.18 -20.91
C SER A 41 -27.98 0.65 -19.80
N ILE A 42 -28.75 0.00 -18.92
CA ILE A 42 -29.48 0.65 -17.83
C ILE A 42 -28.53 1.00 -16.68
N ALA A 43 -27.60 0.11 -16.35
CA ALA A 43 -26.54 0.39 -15.38
C ALA A 43 -25.68 1.59 -15.82
N TYR A 44 -25.32 1.67 -17.10
CA TYR A 44 -24.61 2.82 -17.66
C TYR A 44 -25.45 4.10 -17.65
N GLU A 45 -26.75 4.05 -17.95
CA GLU A 45 -27.64 5.21 -17.83
C GLU A 45 -27.66 5.72 -16.38
N ALA A 46 -27.80 4.82 -15.40
CA ALA A 46 -27.75 5.15 -13.98
C ALA A 46 -26.42 5.79 -13.58
N LEU A 47 -25.28 5.25 -14.05
CA LEU A 47 -23.95 5.85 -13.84
C LEU A 47 -23.88 7.30 -14.34
N GLN A 48 -24.33 7.55 -15.57
CA GLN A 48 -24.26 8.90 -16.17
C GLN A 48 -25.15 9.91 -15.42
N LEU A 49 -26.34 9.50 -15.02
CA LEU A 49 -27.25 10.32 -14.23
C LEU A 49 -26.67 10.61 -12.84
N ALA A 50 -26.07 9.62 -12.19
CA ALA A 50 -25.41 9.81 -10.90
C ALA A 50 -24.24 10.79 -10.99
N GLN A 51 -23.35 10.64 -11.97
CA GLN A 51 -22.25 11.60 -12.19
C GLN A 51 -22.77 13.02 -12.46
N SER A 52 -23.86 13.16 -13.22
CA SER A 52 -24.51 14.45 -13.47
C SER A 52 -25.08 15.07 -12.18
N SER A 53 -25.78 14.27 -11.38
CA SER A 53 -26.34 14.69 -10.08
C SER A 53 -25.22 15.11 -9.11
N VAL A 54 -24.15 14.33 -8.99
CA VAL A 54 -22.96 14.66 -8.20
C VAL A 54 -22.37 16.01 -8.59
N ARG A 55 -22.07 16.23 -9.88
CA ARG A 55 -21.49 17.51 -10.37
C ARG A 55 -22.40 18.69 -10.08
N ARG A 56 -23.71 18.51 -10.24
CA ARG A 56 -24.70 19.55 -9.93
C ARG A 56 -24.75 19.86 -8.44
N ASN A 57 -24.75 18.85 -7.59
CA ASN A 57 -24.79 19.01 -6.14
C ASN A 57 -23.53 19.73 -5.64
N ILE A 58 -22.35 19.41 -6.18
CA ILE A 58 -21.12 20.18 -5.92
C ILE A 58 -21.29 21.65 -6.34
N LYS A 59 -21.70 21.91 -7.58
CA LYS A 59 -21.87 23.28 -8.11
C LYS A 59 -22.87 24.11 -7.31
N THR A 60 -23.86 23.48 -6.70
CA THR A 60 -24.88 24.15 -5.88
C THR A 60 -24.55 24.21 -4.39
N GLY A 61 -23.37 23.71 -3.99
CA GLY A 61 -22.91 23.70 -2.60
C GLY A 61 -23.58 22.63 -1.73
N GLN A 62 -24.31 21.69 -2.34
CA GLN A 62 -24.98 20.58 -1.66
C GLN A 62 -24.04 19.38 -1.51
N PHE A 63 -22.89 19.59 -0.86
CA PHE A 63 -21.80 18.63 -0.77
C PHE A 63 -22.21 17.30 -0.14
N HIS A 64 -22.97 17.33 0.95
CA HIS A 64 -23.51 16.12 1.57
C HIS A 64 -24.31 15.29 0.57
N GLN A 65 -25.17 15.93 -0.24
CA GLN A 65 -25.97 15.22 -1.24
C GLN A 65 -25.11 14.68 -2.39
N ALA A 66 -24.07 15.39 -2.82
CA ALA A 66 -23.14 14.90 -3.83
C ALA A 66 -22.48 13.59 -3.38
N VAL A 67 -21.99 13.56 -2.14
CA VAL A 67 -21.35 12.40 -1.55
C VAL A 67 -22.35 11.25 -1.35
N GLU A 68 -23.55 11.52 -0.82
CA GLU A 68 -24.60 10.51 -0.62
C GLU A 68 -25.05 9.88 -1.94
N VAL A 69 -25.23 10.66 -3.01
CA VAL A 69 -25.61 10.15 -4.33
C VAL A 69 -24.52 9.23 -4.87
N ALA A 70 -23.24 9.62 -4.78
CA ALA A 70 -22.13 8.79 -5.23
C ALA A 70 -22.04 7.47 -4.45
N TYR A 71 -22.20 7.52 -3.13
CA TYR A 71 -22.18 6.34 -2.25
C TYR A 71 -23.36 5.40 -2.53
N SER A 72 -24.58 5.89 -2.38
CA SER A 72 -25.81 5.08 -2.47
C SER A 72 -26.00 4.46 -3.85
N THR A 73 -25.65 5.19 -4.92
CA THR A 73 -25.71 4.67 -6.28
C THR A 73 -24.64 3.59 -6.49
N SER A 74 -23.39 3.79 -6.02
CA SER A 74 -22.34 2.77 -6.14
C SER A 74 -22.76 1.47 -5.45
N LEU A 75 -23.32 1.58 -4.25
CA LEU A 75 -23.83 0.44 -3.50
C LEU A 75 -25.00 -0.25 -4.23
N ALA A 76 -25.94 0.52 -4.77
CA ALA A 76 -27.07 -0.06 -5.52
C ALA A 76 -26.61 -0.77 -6.81
N LEU A 77 -25.65 -0.20 -7.54
CA LEU A 77 -25.09 -0.84 -8.72
C LEU A 77 -24.36 -2.14 -8.35
N LEU A 78 -23.58 -2.15 -7.26
CA LEU A 78 -22.95 -3.37 -6.76
C LEU A 78 -23.99 -4.43 -6.35
N SER A 79 -24.86 -4.09 -5.39
CA SER A 79 -25.74 -5.06 -4.74
C SER A 79 -26.94 -5.51 -5.57
N LYS A 80 -27.42 -4.68 -6.52
CA LYS A 80 -28.62 -5.00 -7.31
C LYS A 80 -28.31 -5.36 -8.76
N SER A 81 -27.34 -4.70 -9.36
CA SER A 81 -27.01 -4.94 -10.78
C SER A 81 -25.95 -6.01 -10.99
N GLY A 82 -25.07 -6.21 -10.00
CA GLY A 82 -23.88 -7.07 -10.14
C GLY A 82 -22.81 -6.50 -11.08
N ARG A 83 -23.01 -5.31 -11.67
CA ARG A 83 -22.10 -4.73 -12.67
C ARG A 83 -20.91 -4.02 -12.03
N VAL A 84 -19.91 -4.81 -11.67
CA VAL A 84 -18.68 -4.34 -11.00
C VAL A 84 -17.93 -3.27 -11.81
N SER A 85 -17.83 -3.43 -13.14
CA SER A 85 -17.11 -2.48 -14.01
C SER A 85 -17.73 -1.08 -13.99
N VAL A 86 -19.07 -0.99 -14.04
CA VAL A 86 -19.82 0.27 -13.98
C VAL A 86 -19.68 0.90 -12.59
N SER A 87 -19.84 0.11 -11.54
CA SER A 87 -19.69 0.56 -10.15
C SER A 87 -18.28 1.09 -9.86
N SER A 88 -17.24 0.45 -10.40
CA SER A 88 -15.84 0.86 -10.20
C SER A 88 -15.60 2.30 -10.65
N GLN A 89 -16.22 2.74 -11.74
CA GLN A 89 -16.13 4.13 -12.20
C GLN A 89 -16.75 5.11 -11.20
N LEU A 90 -17.88 4.74 -10.59
CA LEU A 90 -18.55 5.59 -9.62
C LEU A 90 -17.87 5.60 -8.26
N LEU A 91 -17.21 4.51 -7.86
CA LEU A 91 -16.36 4.46 -6.66
C LEU A 91 -15.19 5.45 -6.76
N MET A 92 -14.57 5.56 -7.93
CA MET A 92 -13.52 6.55 -8.18
C MET A 92 -14.06 7.99 -8.10
N VAL A 93 -15.29 8.22 -8.55
CA VAL A 93 -15.99 9.50 -8.37
C VAL A 93 -16.28 9.73 -6.89
N LEU A 94 -16.75 8.73 -6.14
CA LEU A 94 -17.03 8.87 -4.70
C LEU A 94 -15.81 9.37 -3.94
N VAL A 95 -14.65 8.74 -4.10
CA VAL A 95 -13.43 9.18 -3.39
C VAL A 95 -12.96 10.56 -3.85
N GLN A 96 -13.12 10.90 -5.13
CA GLN A 96 -12.82 12.23 -5.65
C GLN A 96 -13.72 13.30 -5.01
N VAL A 97 -15.02 13.02 -4.88
CA VAL A 97 -15.99 13.94 -4.28
C VAL A 97 -15.68 14.11 -2.79
N LEU A 98 -15.39 13.02 -2.06
CA LEU A 98 -15.00 13.09 -0.64
C LEU A 98 -13.83 14.04 -0.41
N VAL A 99 -12.81 14.01 -1.30
CA VAL A 99 -11.66 14.93 -1.26
C VAL A 99 -12.07 16.36 -1.63
N GLU A 100 -12.75 16.56 -2.76
CA GLU A 100 -13.13 17.89 -3.27
C GLU A 100 -14.06 18.63 -2.31
N THR A 101 -14.97 17.91 -1.65
CA THR A 101 -15.90 18.49 -0.68
C THR A 101 -15.35 18.55 0.74
N HIS A 102 -14.06 18.25 0.94
CA HIS A 102 -13.41 18.21 2.25
C HIS A 102 -14.21 17.40 3.29
N THR A 103 -14.78 16.27 2.86
CA THR A 103 -15.55 15.41 3.75
C THR A 103 -14.59 14.72 4.73
N PRO A 104 -14.77 14.89 6.04
CA PRO A 104 -13.89 14.28 7.03
C PRO A 104 -14.03 12.76 7.02
N CYS A 105 -12.92 12.06 7.21
CA CYS A 105 -12.91 10.62 7.40
C CYS A 105 -13.36 10.29 8.84
N THR A 106 -14.62 9.91 8.98
CA THR A 106 -15.22 9.45 10.26
C THR A 106 -15.37 7.93 10.27
N ASP A 107 -15.57 7.35 11.46
CA ASP A 107 -15.82 5.90 11.60
C ASP A 107 -17.02 5.44 10.77
N GLN A 108 -18.08 6.25 10.71
CA GLN A 108 -19.25 5.98 9.86
C GLN A 108 -18.87 5.86 8.38
N TRP A 109 -17.95 6.69 7.89
CA TRP A 109 -17.48 6.57 6.52
C TRP A 109 -16.61 5.33 6.30
N VAL A 110 -15.82 4.95 7.29
CA VAL A 110 -15.04 3.71 7.24
C VAL A 110 -15.98 2.50 7.19
N GLU A 111 -17.04 2.48 7.99
CA GLU A 111 -18.08 1.43 7.93
C GLU A 111 -18.76 1.37 6.55
N ARG A 112 -19.05 2.53 5.95
CA ARG A 112 -19.57 2.60 4.57
C ARG A 112 -18.62 2.02 3.54
N LEU A 113 -17.31 2.24 3.69
CA LEU A 113 -16.30 1.62 2.82
C LEU A 113 -16.25 0.10 3.00
N VAL A 114 -16.42 -0.41 4.23
CA VAL A 114 -16.54 -1.85 4.49
C VAL A 114 -17.75 -2.45 3.76
N VAL A 115 -18.90 -1.76 3.80
CA VAL A 115 -20.11 -2.18 3.07
C VAL A 115 -19.87 -2.20 1.56
N LEU A 116 -19.20 -1.18 1.01
CA LEU A 116 -18.86 -1.14 -0.41
C LEU A 116 -17.87 -2.24 -0.80
N ASP A 117 -16.85 -2.50 0.00
CA ASP A 117 -15.88 -3.57 -0.24
C ASP A 117 -16.56 -4.95 -0.26
N ALA A 118 -17.40 -5.25 0.72
CA ALA A 118 -18.16 -6.49 0.77
C ALA A 118 -19.11 -6.65 -0.42
N ALA A 119 -19.81 -5.58 -0.80
CA ALA A 119 -20.68 -5.57 -1.97
C ALA A 119 -19.88 -5.74 -3.28
N TYR A 120 -18.68 -5.16 -3.37
CA TYR A 120 -17.78 -5.32 -4.51
C TYR A 120 -17.35 -6.76 -4.69
N ARG A 121 -16.84 -7.40 -3.63
CA ARG A 121 -16.41 -8.80 -3.66
C ARG A 121 -17.57 -9.73 -4.02
N THR A 122 -18.73 -9.53 -3.38
CA THR A 122 -19.94 -10.32 -3.66
C THR A 122 -20.37 -10.20 -5.12
N ALA A 123 -20.34 -8.99 -5.69
CA ALA A 123 -20.70 -8.77 -7.08
C ALA A 123 -19.66 -9.36 -8.06
N LEU A 124 -18.37 -9.30 -7.71
CA LEU A 124 -17.28 -9.86 -8.52
C LEU A 124 -17.30 -11.39 -8.53
N ASP A 125 -17.54 -12.01 -7.38
CA ASP A 125 -17.59 -13.46 -7.23
C ASP A 125 -18.94 -14.05 -7.71
N GLY A 126 -19.98 -13.22 -7.83
CA GLY A 126 -21.28 -13.64 -8.35
C GLY A 126 -21.38 -13.70 -9.87
N ASP A 127 -20.36 -13.28 -10.62
CA ASP A 127 -20.31 -13.35 -12.08
C ASP A 127 -19.44 -14.53 -12.55
N ASP A 128 -20.05 -15.73 -12.58
CA ASP A 128 -19.42 -16.97 -13.03
C ASP A 128 -19.02 -16.95 -14.52
N THR A 129 -19.46 -15.93 -15.27
CA THR A 129 -19.18 -15.80 -16.71
C THR A 129 -18.04 -14.82 -17.02
N MET A 130 -17.48 -14.18 -15.99
CA MET A 130 -16.44 -13.18 -16.14
C MET A 130 -15.13 -13.81 -16.62
N ASP A 131 -14.57 -13.23 -17.68
CA ASP A 131 -13.24 -13.59 -18.16
C ASP A 131 -12.16 -13.32 -17.08
N PRO A 132 -11.15 -14.21 -16.91
CA PRO A 132 -10.10 -14.01 -15.91
C PRO A 132 -9.34 -12.69 -16.06
N ALA A 133 -9.05 -12.22 -17.27
CA ALA A 133 -8.35 -10.95 -17.45
C ALA A 133 -9.21 -9.76 -16.99
N GLU A 134 -10.52 -9.82 -17.23
CA GLU A 134 -11.47 -8.82 -16.73
C GLU A 134 -11.57 -8.87 -15.20
N ARG A 135 -11.65 -10.07 -14.60
CA ARG A 135 -11.64 -10.25 -13.14
C ARG A 135 -10.40 -9.63 -12.52
N GLY A 136 -9.21 -9.94 -13.04
CA GLY A 136 -7.95 -9.38 -12.57
C GLY A 136 -7.90 -7.85 -12.71
N ARG A 137 -8.40 -7.30 -13.83
CA ARG A 137 -8.48 -5.86 -14.07
C ARG A 137 -9.38 -5.17 -13.03
N LEU A 138 -10.54 -5.74 -12.72
CA LEU A 138 -11.48 -5.21 -11.74
C LEU A 138 -10.89 -5.24 -10.32
N GLN A 139 -10.22 -6.33 -9.93
CA GLN A 139 -9.53 -6.37 -8.64
C GLN A 139 -8.45 -5.28 -8.50
N ARG A 140 -7.67 -5.02 -9.56
CA ARG A 140 -6.70 -3.92 -9.59
C ARG A 140 -7.36 -2.54 -9.50
N LEU A 141 -8.50 -2.34 -10.16
CA LEU A 141 -9.28 -1.10 -10.02
C LEU A 141 -9.80 -0.88 -8.60
N HIS A 142 -10.25 -1.95 -7.93
CA HIS A 142 -10.69 -1.86 -6.54
C HIS A 142 -9.53 -1.56 -5.59
N LEU A 143 -8.36 -2.16 -5.83
CA LEU A 143 -7.14 -1.83 -5.08
C LEU A 143 -6.79 -0.33 -5.22
N LEU A 144 -6.85 0.20 -6.45
CA LEU A 144 -6.63 1.62 -6.70
C LEU A 144 -7.64 2.51 -5.95
N PHE A 145 -8.92 2.12 -5.94
CA PHE A 145 -9.95 2.80 -5.16
C PHE A 145 -9.61 2.82 -3.66
N LEU A 146 -9.28 1.67 -3.07
CA LEU A 146 -8.93 1.55 -1.65
C LEU A 146 -7.67 2.37 -1.30
N ARG A 147 -6.65 2.38 -2.17
CA ARG A 147 -5.45 3.21 -1.99
C ARG A 147 -5.79 4.71 -1.99
N ARG A 148 -6.71 5.15 -2.85
CA ARG A 148 -7.22 6.53 -2.81
C ARG A 148 -8.03 6.81 -1.56
N CYS A 149 -8.82 5.86 -1.07
CA CYS A 149 -9.51 5.98 0.21
C CYS A 149 -8.52 6.10 1.37
N LEU A 150 -7.41 5.36 1.34
CA LEU A 150 -6.37 5.48 2.36
C LEU A 150 -5.75 6.88 2.34
N LYS A 151 -5.38 7.38 1.17
CA LYS A 151 -4.87 8.74 1.01
C LYS A 151 -5.87 9.79 1.54
N TRP A 152 -7.14 9.68 1.15
CA TRP A 152 -8.20 10.53 1.66
C TRP A 152 -8.32 10.46 3.19
N SER A 153 -8.28 9.26 3.76
CA SER A 153 -8.36 9.07 5.22
C SER A 153 -7.15 9.61 5.97
N ASN A 154 -5.96 9.63 5.35
CA ASN A 154 -4.77 10.26 5.91
C ASN A 154 -4.85 11.78 5.83
N ASP A 155 -5.34 12.31 4.71
CA ASP A 155 -5.37 13.76 4.46
C ASP A 155 -6.51 14.45 5.23
N LEU A 156 -7.65 13.77 5.43
CA LEU A 156 -8.87 14.32 6.04
C LEU A 156 -9.39 13.52 7.25
N GLY A 157 -8.57 12.65 7.84
CA GLY A 157 -8.88 11.89 9.06
C GLY A 157 -8.08 12.32 10.28
N SER A 158 -8.34 11.66 11.41
CA SER A 158 -7.66 11.92 12.68
C SER A 158 -6.46 11.00 12.94
N VAL A 159 -6.34 9.91 12.18
CA VAL A 159 -5.29 8.91 12.37
C VAL A 159 -4.11 9.21 11.46
N LYS A 160 -2.93 9.28 12.06
CA LYS A 160 -1.67 9.44 11.33
C LYS A 160 -1.44 8.23 10.43
N TYR A 161 -1.12 8.48 9.16
CA TYR A 161 -0.94 7.47 8.11
C TYR A 161 -2.25 6.86 7.56
N GLY A 162 -3.42 7.35 7.98
CA GLY A 162 -4.72 6.91 7.49
C GLY A 162 -5.47 5.99 8.45
N SER A 163 -6.73 5.73 8.12
CA SER A 163 -7.64 4.96 8.97
C SER A 163 -7.21 3.50 9.09
N LEU A 164 -7.24 2.96 10.32
CA LEU A 164 -6.98 1.55 10.62
C LEU A 164 -7.95 0.63 9.86
N GLY A 165 -9.21 1.05 9.74
CA GLY A 165 -10.22 0.26 9.01
C GLY A 165 -9.97 0.23 7.51
N VAL A 166 -9.47 1.33 6.92
CA VAL A 166 -9.10 1.34 5.50
C VAL A 166 -7.83 0.51 5.25
N HIS A 167 -6.86 0.56 6.17
CA HIS A 167 -5.73 -0.36 6.15
C HIS A 167 -6.17 -1.83 6.24
N ALA A 168 -7.14 -2.17 7.09
CA ALA A 168 -7.66 -3.53 7.16
C ALA A 168 -8.25 -4.00 5.82
N LEU A 169 -9.07 -3.15 5.16
CA LEU A 169 -9.64 -3.45 3.84
C LEU A 169 -8.55 -3.66 2.77
N LEU A 170 -7.53 -2.81 2.75
CA LEU A 170 -6.38 -2.97 1.84
C LEU A 170 -5.63 -4.28 2.10
N GLY A 171 -5.38 -4.61 3.37
CA GLY A 171 -4.73 -5.86 3.75
C GLY A 171 -5.51 -7.08 3.28
N ASP A 172 -6.83 -7.09 3.49
CA ASP A 172 -7.72 -8.17 3.06
C ASP A 172 -7.78 -8.29 1.54
N HIS A 173 -7.80 -7.17 0.82
CA HIS A 173 -7.86 -7.15 -0.64
C HIS A 173 -6.53 -7.59 -1.28
N CYS A 174 -5.39 -7.04 -0.85
CA CYS A 174 -4.07 -7.45 -1.35
C CYS A 174 -3.80 -8.93 -1.09
N TRP A 175 -4.16 -9.45 0.09
CA TRP A 175 -3.99 -10.88 0.37
C TRP A 175 -4.86 -11.75 -0.54
N ALA A 176 -6.14 -11.38 -0.71
CA ALA A 176 -7.05 -12.10 -1.60
C ALA A 176 -6.53 -12.10 -3.06
N MET A 177 -6.09 -10.94 -3.56
CA MET A 177 -5.48 -10.82 -4.88
C MET A 177 -4.23 -11.72 -5.02
N SER A 178 -3.42 -11.85 -3.97
CA SER A 178 -2.23 -12.72 -3.99
C SER A 178 -2.55 -14.22 -4.07
N CYS A 179 -3.80 -14.60 -3.89
CA CYS A 179 -4.30 -15.96 -3.99
C CYS A 179 -5.18 -16.17 -5.24
N ASP A 180 -5.41 -15.13 -6.05
CA ASP A 180 -6.27 -15.19 -7.23
C ASP A 180 -5.40 -15.30 -8.49
N GLU A 181 -5.54 -16.43 -9.20
CA GLU A 181 -4.81 -16.73 -10.44
C GLU A 181 -5.13 -15.74 -11.56
N ALA A 182 -6.29 -15.07 -11.52
CA ALA A 182 -6.64 -14.01 -12.47
C ALA A 182 -5.77 -12.76 -12.30
N VAL A 183 -5.14 -12.58 -11.14
CA VAL A 183 -4.25 -11.45 -10.84
C VAL A 183 -2.80 -11.88 -10.89
N VAL A 184 -2.47 -12.94 -10.17
CA VAL A 184 -1.12 -13.48 -10.11
C VAL A 184 -0.97 -14.45 -11.28
N LYS A 185 -0.39 -13.97 -12.38
CA LYS A 185 0.00 -14.80 -13.54
C LYS A 185 0.65 -16.09 -13.05
N THR A 186 0.26 -17.22 -13.64
CA THR A 186 0.82 -18.54 -13.32
C THR A 186 2.34 -18.58 -13.57
N GLY A 187 3.07 -19.52 -12.96
CA GLY A 187 4.52 -19.67 -13.16
C GLY A 187 4.91 -19.81 -14.64
N GLU A 188 4.06 -20.46 -15.45
CA GLU A 188 4.25 -20.64 -16.89
C GLU A 188 4.12 -19.31 -17.68
N GLU A 189 3.20 -18.42 -17.26
CA GLU A 189 3.03 -17.10 -17.88
C GLU A 189 4.15 -16.12 -17.49
N LYS A 190 4.75 -16.28 -16.30
CA LYS A 190 5.96 -15.54 -15.90
C LYS A 190 7.19 -15.96 -16.72
N GLU A 191 7.36 -17.25 -17.00
CA GLU A 191 8.43 -17.72 -17.90
C GLU A 191 8.23 -17.22 -19.33
N VAL A 192 7.00 -17.20 -19.85
CA VAL A 192 6.69 -16.67 -21.20
C VAL A 192 6.86 -15.15 -21.27
N ALA A 193 6.50 -14.41 -20.21
CA ALA A 193 6.73 -12.97 -20.11
C ALA A 193 8.22 -12.61 -19.99
N ASN A 194 8.98 -13.31 -19.14
CA ASN A 194 10.43 -13.15 -19.02
C ASN A 194 11.17 -13.52 -20.32
N ASN A 195 10.72 -14.57 -21.02
CA ASN A 195 11.29 -14.93 -22.31
C ASN A 195 10.96 -13.89 -23.40
N LYS A 196 9.83 -13.18 -23.33
CA LYS A 196 9.51 -12.06 -24.22
C LYS A 196 10.25 -10.76 -23.86
N ALA A 197 10.53 -10.51 -22.58
CA ALA A 197 11.24 -9.33 -22.09
C ALA A 197 12.75 -9.33 -22.43
N SER A 198 13.32 -10.49 -22.79
CA SER A 198 14.67 -10.59 -23.33
C SER A 198 14.86 -9.98 -24.74
N GLY A 199 13.79 -9.49 -25.36
CA GLY A 199 13.82 -8.71 -26.60
C GLY A 199 13.39 -7.26 -26.36
N GLU A 200 14.37 -6.35 -26.36
CA GLU A 200 14.27 -4.87 -26.43
C GLU A 200 13.13 -4.23 -25.62
N GLY A 201 13.48 -3.80 -24.40
CA GLY A 201 12.58 -3.29 -23.37
C GLY A 201 11.82 -2.00 -23.70
N GLY A 202 10.61 -1.95 -23.15
CA GLY A 202 9.84 -0.75 -22.90
C GLY A 202 9.60 -0.58 -21.40
N ASP A 203 9.42 0.66 -20.96
CA ASP A 203 9.24 1.17 -19.58
C ASP A 203 8.06 0.55 -18.76
N ASP A 204 7.53 -0.62 -19.14
CA ASP A 204 6.39 -1.28 -18.47
C ASP A 204 6.81 -2.23 -17.31
N GLU A 205 8.11 -2.37 -17.02
CA GLU A 205 8.63 -3.30 -15.99
C GLU A 205 8.16 -2.98 -14.55
N GLU A 206 7.86 -1.70 -14.25
CA GLU A 206 7.43 -1.29 -12.89
C GLU A 206 5.99 -1.77 -12.57
N TYR A 207 5.14 -1.97 -13.59
CA TYR A 207 3.77 -2.42 -13.41
C TYR A 207 3.64 -3.92 -13.12
N ASP A 208 4.58 -4.75 -13.56
CA ASP A 208 4.48 -6.22 -13.38
C ASP A 208 4.95 -6.69 -11.98
N ASP A 209 5.85 -5.96 -11.30
CA ASP A 209 6.34 -6.33 -9.95
C ASP A 209 5.35 -5.95 -8.83
N GLU A 210 4.62 -4.83 -8.98
CA GLU A 210 3.64 -4.36 -7.99
C GLU A 210 2.49 -5.37 -7.75
N TYR A 211 2.08 -6.08 -8.80
CA TYR A 211 1.00 -7.09 -8.74
C TYR A 211 1.51 -8.53 -8.68
N ALA A 212 2.83 -8.73 -8.52
CA ALA A 212 3.36 -10.05 -8.24
C ALA A 212 2.84 -10.58 -6.90
N GLU A 213 2.64 -11.89 -6.79
CA GLU A 213 2.21 -12.58 -5.56
C GLU A 213 2.95 -12.09 -4.31
N ILE A 214 4.27 -11.97 -4.44
CA ILE A 214 5.17 -11.57 -3.38
C ILE A 214 4.93 -10.10 -3.02
N GLY A 215 4.81 -9.21 -4.00
CA GLY A 215 4.50 -7.79 -3.77
C GLY A 215 3.18 -7.61 -3.02
N LEU A 216 2.12 -8.26 -3.49
CA LEU A 216 0.80 -8.20 -2.88
C LEU A 216 0.78 -8.72 -1.43
N ARG A 217 1.48 -9.83 -1.13
CA ARG A 217 1.57 -10.33 0.26
C ARG A 217 2.37 -9.38 1.16
N ASN A 218 3.44 -8.77 0.65
CA ASN A 218 4.21 -7.77 1.39
C ASN A 218 3.38 -6.51 1.69
N GLU A 219 2.60 -6.02 0.73
CA GLU A 219 1.67 -4.91 0.92
C GLU A 219 0.57 -5.28 1.93
N ALA A 220 0.01 -6.49 1.82
CA ALA A 220 -1.03 -6.99 2.72
C ALA A 220 -0.59 -6.98 4.19
N VAL A 221 0.56 -7.59 4.50
CA VAL A 221 1.03 -7.65 5.90
C VAL A 221 1.49 -6.30 6.43
N THR A 222 1.92 -5.39 5.56
CA THR A 222 2.20 -3.99 5.91
C THR A 222 0.91 -3.31 6.35
N HIS A 223 -0.17 -3.46 5.58
CA HIS A 223 -1.45 -2.88 5.92
C HIS A 223 -2.10 -3.51 7.15
N TYR A 224 -2.02 -4.83 7.33
CA TYR A 224 -2.47 -5.46 8.58
C TYR A 224 -1.70 -4.95 9.80
N ALA A 225 -0.40 -4.71 9.68
CA ALA A 225 0.42 -4.13 10.75
C ALA A 225 -0.03 -2.69 11.08
N MET A 226 -0.26 -1.87 10.05
CA MET A 226 -0.80 -0.50 10.20
C MET A 226 -2.23 -0.48 10.76
N ALA A 227 -3.01 -1.55 10.55
CA ALA A 227 -4.35 -1.73 11.10
C ALA A 227 -4.35 -2.38 12.51
N GLU A 228 -3.18 -2.66 13.09
CA GLU A 228 -3.02 -3.35 14.37
C GLU A 228 -3.67 -4.76 14.40
N LYS A 229 -3.77 -5.42 13.24
CA LYS A 229 -4.41 -6.74 13.06
C LYS A 229 -3.40 -7.89 13.22
N VAL A 230 -2.72 -7.94 14.36
CA VAL A 230 -1.72 -8.99 14.67
C VAL A 230 -2.26 -10.41 14.48
N ASP A 231 -3.49 -10.65 14.94
CA ASP A 231 -4.08 -11.98 14.88
C ASP A 231 -4.32 -12.44 13.42
N VAL A 232 -4.69 -11.51 12.52
CA VAL A 232 -4.83 -11.78 11.09
C VAL A 232 -3.47 -12.07 10.45
N ILE A 233 -2.42 -11.32 10.81
CA ILE A 233 -1.06 -11.60 10.33
C ILE A 233 -0.65 -13.02 10.73
N LEU A 234 -0.88 -13.43 11.98
CA LEU A 234 -0.57 -14.78 12.44
C LEU A 234 -1.31 -15.86 11.65
N GLU A 235 -2.60 -15.66 11.38
CA GLU A 235 -3.38 -16.59 10.54
C GLU A 235 -2.79 -16.72 9.13
N LYS A 236 -2.40 -15.60 8.51
CA LYS A 236 -1.76 -15.60 7.18
C LYS A 236 -0.39 -16.25 7.19
N LEU A 237 0.44 -15.99 8.21
CA LEU A 237 1.75 -16.63 8.34
C LEU A 237 1.63 -18.14 8.59
N LYS A 238 0.60 -18.58 9.32
CA LYS A 238 0.34 -19.99 9.60
C LYS A 238 -0.06 -20.77 8.34
N SER A 239 -0.66 -20.12 7.36
CA SER A 239 -1.04 -20.76 6.09
C SER A 239 0.15 -20.96 5.13
N LEU A 240 1.32 -20.38 5.42
CA LEU A 240 2.50 -20.46 4.57
C LEU A 240 3.42 -21.63 4.99
N PRO A 241 4.13 -22.26 4.03
CA PRO A 241 5.03 -23.36 4.33
C PRO A 241 6.20 -22.91 5.20
N PRO A 242 6.81 -23.83 5.96
CA PRO A 242 8.07 -23.57 6.65
C PRO A 242 9.23 -23.34 5.66
N PRO A 243 10.30 -22.65 6.09
CA PRO A 243 11.51 -22.49 5.28
C PRO A 243 12.04 -23.84 4.78
N THR A 244 12.38 -23.89 3.51
CA THR A 244 13.08 -25.02 2.89
C THR A 244 14.57 -25.00 3.26
N ASP A 245 15.26 -26.12 2.99
CA ASP A 245 16.71 -26.21 3.20
C ASP A 245 17.49 -25.27 2.28
N GLU A 246 16.99 -25.01 1.06
CA GLU A 246 17.60 -24.08 0.11
C GLU A 246 17.49 -22.63 0.59
N GLU A 247 16.30 -22.20 1.01
CA GLU A 247 16.05 -20.88 1.59
C GLU A 247 16.76 -20.68 2.93
N SER A 248 17.19 -21.76 3.58
CA SER A 248 17.93 -21.71 4.85
C SER A 248 19.44 -21.86 4.66
N LYS A 249 19.95 -22.02 3.43
CA LYS A 249 21.36 -22.28 3.16
C LYS A 249 22.18 -20.99 3.23
N MET A 250 23.33 -21.02 3.89
CA MET A 250 24.22 -19.86 3.96
C MET A 250 24.64 -19.40 2.55
N GLY A 251 24.43 -18.11 2.26
CA GLY A 251 24.74 -17.52 0.95
C GLY A 251 23.75 -17.90 -0.16
N HIS A 252 22.52 -18.26 0.18
CA HIS A 252 21.47 -18.45 -0.81
C HIS A 252 21.26 -17.16 -1.62
N THR A 253 20.99 -17.31 -2.92
CA THR A 253 20.68 -16.19 -3.81
C THR A 253 19.19 -16.06 -4.08
N CYS A 254 18.38 -17.02 -3.60
CA CYS A 254 16.92 -16.94 -3.65
C CYS A 254 16.40 -15.96 -2.60
N LEU A 255 15.12 -15.58 -2.74
CA LEU A 255 14.43 -14.81 -1.71
C LEU A 255 14.35 -15.64 -0.40
N PRO A 256 14.33 -15.00 0.78
CA PRO A 256 14.08 -15.69 2.03
C PRO A 256 12.69 -16.34 2.02
N ALA A 257 12.54 -17.41 2.81
CA ALA A 257 11.27 -18.06 3.01
C ALA A 257 10.17 -17.04 3.32
N GLN A 258 9.12 -17.03 2.48
CA GLN A 258 8.13 -15.96 2.47
C GLN A 258 7.47 -15.76 3.85
N ARG A 259 7.23 -16.85 4.58
CA ARG A 259 6.69 -16.81 5.95
C ARG A 259 7.56 -15.98 6.90
N ASP A 260 8.87 -16.21 6.87
CA ASP A 260 9.83 -15.56 7.76
C ASP A 260 10.10 -14.10 7.32
N ALA A 261 10.11 -13.85 6.01
CA ALA A 261 10.22 -12.51 5.43
C ALA A 261 9.02 -11.62 5.79
N LEU A 262 7.79 -12.14 5.65
CA LEU A 262 6.56 -11.41 5.98
C LEU A 262 6.47 -11.12 7.48
N LEU A 263 6.87 -12.06 8.35
CA LEU A 263 6.97 -11.79 9.80
C LEU A 263 7.93 -10.62 10.07
N THR A 264 9.12 -10.66 9.46
CA THR A 264 10.14 -9.63 9.62
C THR A 264 9.60 -8.27 9.17
N ARG A 265 8.95 -8.21 8.01
CA ARG A 265 8.33 -6.99 7.50
C ARG A 265 7.26 -6.46 8.46
N SER A 266 6.33 -7.28 8.93
CA SER A 266 5.29 -6.86 9.88
C SER A 266 5.89 -6.26 11.15
N ILE A 267 6.96 -6.87 11.68
CA ILE A 267 7.61 -6.38 12.91
C ILE A 267 8.35 -5.07 12.67
N LEU A 268 9.04 -4.95 11.54
CA LEU A 268 9.70 -3.70 11.16
C LEU A 268 8.68 -2.56 10.99
N VAL A 269 7.52 -2.83 10.39
CA VAL A 269 6.43 -1.84 10.26
C VAL A 269 5.92 -1.43 11.64
N LEU A 270 5.57 -2.39 12.51
CA LEU A 270 5.06 -2.12 13.86
C LEU A 270 6.06 -1.29 14.68
N LEU A 271 7.35 -1.65 14.64
CA LEU A 271 8.40 -0.87 15.31
C LEU A 271 8.59 0.52 14.67
N ALA A 272 8.53 0.65 13.35
CA ALA A 272 8.67 1.95 12.68
C ALA A 272 7.53 2.93 13.03
N VAL A 273 6.34 2.42 13.37
CA VAL A 273 5.20 3.20 13.90
C VAL A 273 5.11 3.19 15.43
N GLU A 274 6.20 2.79 16.10
CA GLU A 274 6.38 2.89 17.55
C GLU A 274 5.42 1.96 18.35
N ASN A 275 4.87 0.92 17.69
CA ASN A 275 4.00 -0.09 18.29
C ASN A 275 4.80 -1.33 18.73
N LEU A 276 5.61 -1.15 19.78
CA LEU A 276 6.39 -2.24 20.38
C LEU A 276 5.51 -3.35 20.97
N ARG A 277 4.35 -2.99 21.53
CA ARG A 277 3.41 -3.93 22.17
C ARG A 277 2.98 -5.02 21.19
N ASP A 278 2.50 -4.61 20.02
CA ASP A 278 1.95 -5.54 19.05
C ASP A 278 3.06 -6.28 18.29
N ALA A 279 4.23 -5.65 18.12
CA ALA A 279 5.42 -6.30 17.59
C ALA A 279 5.88 -7.47 18.50
N THR A 280 5.95 -7.25 19.82
CA THR A 280 6.29 -8.28 20.80
C THR A 280 5.22 -9.37 20.87
N LYS A 281 3.92 -9.01 20.81
CA LYS A 281 2.81 -9.98 20.74
C LYS A 281 2.96 -10.88 19.49
N LEU A 282 3.15 -10.28 18.32
CA LEU A 282 3.29 -11.00 17.05
C LEU A 282 4.45 -12.01 17.09
N ALA A 283 5.64 -11.58 17.51
CA ALA A 283 6.80 -12.46 17.60
C ALA A 283 6.61 -13.61 18.60
N SER A 284 6.05 -13.30 19.77
CA SER A 284 5.84 -14.30 20.83
C SER A 284 4.82 -15.37 20.41
N SER A 285 3.71 -14.95 19.79
CA SER A 285 2.72 -15.88 19.26
C SER A 285 3.25 -16.69 18.08
N PHE A 286 4.03 -16.08 17.18
CA PHE A 286 4.66 -16.81 16.07
C PHE A 286 5.58 -17.93 16.58
N LEU A 287 6.46 -17.61 17.54
CA LEU A 287 7.37 -18.59 18.15
C LEU A 287 6.63 -19.74 18.85
N LYS A 288 5.47 -19.45 19.44
CA LYS A 288 4.67 -20.43 20.17
C LYS A 288 3.83 -21.32 19.26
N ASP A 289 3.20 -20.72 18.25
CA ASP A 289 2.08 -21.36 17.54
C ASP A 289 2.40 -21.74 16.08
N ILE A 290 3.51 -21.23 15.51
CA ILE A 290 3.84 -21.37 14.08
C ILE A 290 5.26 -21.90 13.86
N GLU A 291 6.24 -21.44 14.64
CA GLU A 291 7.62 -21.90 14.51
C GLU A 291 7.74 -23.38 14.90
N THR A 292 8.41 -24.14 14.04
CA THR A 292 8.57 -25.60 14.18
C THR A 292 9.99 -26.00 14.58
N ARG A 293 10.96 -25.11 14.36
CA ARG A 293 12.36 -25.29 14.75
C ARG A 293 12.49 -25.07 16.26
N THR A 294 13.27 -25.92 16.94
CA THR A 294 13.50 -25.77 18.39
C THR A 294 14.36 -24.55 18.70
N GLU A 295 14.31 -24.06 19.93
CA GLU A 295 15.12 -22.92 20.38
C GLU A 295 16.62 -23.20 20.21
N GLU A 296 17.06 -24.44 20.41
CA GLU A 296 18.45 -24.87 20.20
C GLU A 296 18.85 -24.76 18.72
N VAL A 297 17.97 -25.14 17.80
CA VAL A 297 18.21 -25.05 16.35
C VAL A 297 18.32 -23.59 15.92
N LEU A 298 17.39 -22.73 16.40
CA LEU A 298 17.40 -21.30 16.09
C LEU A 298 18.63 -20.59 16.66
N LYS A 299 19.02 -20.92 17.90
CA LYS A 299 20.26 -20.39 18.51
C LYS A 299 21.49 -20.83 17.74
N LYS A 300 21.55 -22.11 17.33
CA LYS A 300 22.70 -22.65 16.60
C LYS A 300 22.88 -21.96 15.24
N SER A 301 21.79 -21.78 14.49
CA SER A 301 21.78 -21.04 13.20
C SER A 301 22.38 -19.64 13.29
N TYR A 302 22.33 -19.01 14.47
CA TYR A 302 22.93 -17.70 14.68
C TYR A 302 24.36 -17.77 15.25
N MET A 303 24.65 -18.71 16.16
CA MET A 303 25.93 -18.77 16.86
C MET A 303 27.01 -19.55 16.11
N ASP A 304 26.65 -20.47 15.23
CA ASP A 304 27.57 -21.37 14.53
C ASP A 304 27.62 -21.05 13.03
N LYS A 305 28.52 -20.15 12.64
CA LYS A 305 28.73 -19.78 11.22
C LYS A 305 29.20 -20.93 10.33
N ASN A 306 29.55 -22.09 10.91
CA ASN A 306 30.00 -23.27 10.16
C ASN A 306 28.88 -24.30 9.96
N ASP A 307 27.67 -24.03 10.47
CA ASP A 307 26.53 -24.95 10.31
C ASP A 307 25.95 -24.96 8.89
N GLY A 308 26.43 -24.05 8.03
CA GLY A 308 26.04 -23.94 6.63
C GLY A 308 24.67 -23.30 6.43
N LYS A 309 24.06 -22.72 7.47
CA LYS A 309 22.74 -22.10 7.41
C LYS A 309 22.81 -20.58 7.46
N ALA A 310 21.90 -19.94 6.73
CA ALA A 310 21.71 -18.49 6.81
C ALA A 310 21.16 -18.11 8.20
N PRO A 311 21.51 -16.91 8.72
CA PRO A 311 20.96 -16.42 9.98
C PRO A 311 19.43 -16.31 9.90
N SER A 312 18.71 -17.01 10.77
CA SER A 312 17.25 -16.98 10.76
C SER A 312 16.69 -15.57 11.00
N HIS A 313 15.77 -15.14 10.13
CA HIS A 313 14.94 -13.93 10.29
C HIS A 313 14.22 -13.88 11.64
N ILE A 314 13.84 -15.02 12.20
CA ILE A 314 13.22 -15.13 13.53
C ILE A 314 14.19 -14.68 14.62
N MET A 315 15.47 -15.02 14.49
CA MET A 315 16.51 -14.58 15.41
C MET A 315 16.77 -13.08 15.30
N PHE A 316 16.80 -12.55 14.07
CA PHE A 316 16.87 -11.10 13.84
C PHE A 316 15.74 -10.37 14.58
N VAL A 317 14.50 -10.79 14.34
CA VAL A 317 13.30 -10.26 14.98
C VAL A 317 13.40 -10.33 16.51
N GLY A 318 13.72 -11.49 17.07
CA GLY A 318 13.78 -11.69 18.52
C GLY A 318 14.86 -10.84 19.18
N MET A 319 16.01 -10.65 18.52
CA MET A 319 17.06 -9.76 19.00
C MET A 319 16.68 -8.29 18.86
N LEU A 320 16.08 -7.90 17.72
CA LEU A 320 15.65 -6.53 17.47
C LEU A 320 14.66 -6.07 18.55
N LEU A 321 13.64 -6.87 18.86
CA LEU A 321 12.66 -6.56 19.90
C LEU A 321 13.32 -6.39 21.26
N ARG A 322 14.20 -7.31 21.65
CA ARG A 322 14.95 -7.21 22.92
C ARG A 322 15.83 -5.97 22.99
N ILE A 323 16.38 -5.50 21.86
CA ILE A 323 17.18 -4.27 21.81
C ILE A 323 16.24 -3.05 21.93
N CYS A 324 15.11 -3.03 21.21
CA CYS A 324 14.11 -1.96 21.27
C CYS A 324 13.40 -1.85 22.65
N GLU A 325 13.31 -2.93 23.42
CA GLU A 325 12.79 -2.93 24.80
C GLU A 325 13.76 -2.28 25.81
N LYS A 326 15.02 -2.06 25.43
CA LYS A 326 16.03 -1.43 26.29
C LYS A 326 16.08 0.08 26.06
N ASP A 327 17.11 0.71 26.60
CA ASP A 327 17.33 2.14 26.45
C ASP A 327 18.18 2.47 25.21
N VAL A 328 18.26 3.77 24.92
CA VAL A 328 19.04 4.37 23.82
C VAL A 328 20.51 3.92 23.83
N LYS A 329 21.07 3.47 24.97
CA LYS A 329 22.48 3.05 25.07
C LYS A 329 22.75 1.75 24.32
N THR A 330 21.71 1.02 23.92
CA THR A 330 21.82 -0.17 23.09
C THR A 330 21.94 0.13 21.59
N ALA A 331 22.03 1.41 21.19
CA ALA A 331 22.30 1.82 19.80
C ALA A 331 23.46 1.05 19.12
N PRO A 332 24.61 0.77 19.79
CA PRO A 332 25.66 -0.04 19.17
C PRO A 332 25.22 -1.47 18.83
N LEU A 333 24.36 -2.08 19.66
CA LEU A 333 23.79 -3.41 19.41
C LEU A 333 22.82 -3.38 18.23
N PHE A 334 22.00 -2.34 18.12
CA PHE A 334 21.12 -2.14 16.97
C PHE A 334 21.92 -2.02 15.66
N ASN A 335 22.93 -1.15 15.62
CA ASN A 335 23.79 -0.98 14.44
C ASN A 335 24.51 -2.28 14.07
N TRP A 336 25.00 -3.00 15.08
CA TRP A 336 25.63 -4.30 14.89
C TRP A 336 24.65 -5.33 14.29
N LEU A 337 23.41 -5.38 14.80
CA LEU A 337 22.39 -6.31 14.35
C LEU A 337 22.01 -6.04 12.88
N VAL A 338 21.66 -4.80 12.53
CA VAL A 338 21.27 -4.43 11.16
C VAL A 338 22.41 -4.68 10.17
N ARG A 339 23.67 -4.40 10.56
CA ARG A 339 24.82 -4.67 9.70
C ARG A 339 25.03 -6.16 9.47
N ASN A 340 24.90 -6.98 10.50
CA ASN A 340 25.19 -8.42 10.40
C ASN A 340 24.10 -9.19 9.64
N PHE A 341 22.85 -8.73 9.70
CA PHE A 341 21.76 -9.28 8.91
C PHE A 341 21.57 -8.54 7.57
N GLY A 342 22.48 -7.63 7.20
CA GLY A 342 22.31 -6.75 6.05
C GLY A 342 22.18 -7.50 4.70
N VAL A 343 22.84 -8.65 4.56
CA VAL A 343 22.71 -9.51 3.36
C VAL A 343 21.31 -10.11 3.30
N GLU A 344 20.85 -10.74 4.38
CA GLU A 344 19.51 -11.37 4.48
C GLU A 344 18.38 -10.34 4.36
N LEU A 345 18.54 -9.16 4.95
CA LEU A 345 17.59 -8.06 4.78
C LEU A 345 17.60 -7.50 3.35
N GLY A 346 18.75 -7.58 2.66
CA GLY A 346 18.94 -7.14 1.29
C GLY A 346 18.33 -8.08 0.24
N THR A 347 18.10 -9.35 0.58
CA THR A 347 17.41 -10.33 -0.30
C THR A 347 15.90 -10.30 -0.13
N MET A 348 15.35 -9.54 0.83
CA MET A 348 13.91 -9.34 0.94
C MET A 348 13.38 -8.55 -0.26
N HIS A 349 12.14 -8.85 -0.69
CA HIS A 349 11.44 -8.03 -1.69
C HIS A 349 11.41 -6.56 -1.26
N GLN A 350 11.72 -5.63 -2.17
CA GLN A 350 11.81 -4.19 -1.89
C GLN A 350 12.77 -3.84 -0.72
N PRO A 351 14.08 -4.12 -0.84
CA PRO A 351 15.05 -3.93 0.24
C PRO A 351 15.21 -2.45 0.67
N GLU A 352 14.95 -1.50 -0.22
CA GLU A 352 14.91 -0.07 0.08
C GLU A 352 13.81 0.30 1.08
N VAL A 353 12.64 -0.37 1.02
CA VAL A 353 11.57 -0.20 2.00
C VAL A 353 12.01 -0.74 3.36
N ILE A 354 12.67 -1.90 3.39
CA ILE A 354 13.24 -2.48 4.62
C ILE A 354 14.29 -1.54 5.25
N LYS A 355 15.15 -0.94 4.43
CA LYS A 355 16.12 0.07 4.86
C LYS A 355 15.44 1.33 5.43
N SER A 356 14.32 1.76 4.85
CA SER A 356 13.54 2.87 5.38
C SER A 356 13.01 2.59 6.79
N TYR A 357 12.46 1.38 7.01
CA TYR A 357 11.99 0.98 8.34
C TYR A 357 13.11 0.88 9.36
N THR A 358 14.23 0.22 9.03
CA THR A 358 15.36 0.13 9.97
C THR A 358 15.96 1.50 10.29
N THR A 359 16.02 2.41 9.31
CA THR A 359 16.43 3.81 9.55
C THR A 359 15.47 4.52 10.50
N LYS A 360 14.15 4.36 10.31
CA LYS A 360 13.12 4.96 11.17
C LYS A 360 13.19 4.38 12.59
N ILE A 361 13.39 3.08 12.76
CA ILE A 361 13.59 2.42 14.06
C ILE A 361 14.84 2.97 14.75
N GLY A 362 15.96 3.07 14.01
CA GLY A 362 17.21 3.69 14.47
C GLY A 362 17.00 5.07 15.08
N ARG A 363 16.21 5.89 14.38
CA ARG A 363 15.89 7.26 14.82
C ARG A 363 14.98 7.28 16.05
N VAL A 364 13.93 6.46 16.10
CA VAL A 364 12.92 6.52 17.16
C VAL A 364 13.42 5.92 18.47
N TYR A 365 14.06 4.75 18.43
CA TYR A 365 14.43 4.02 19.64
C TYR A 365 15.83 4.37 20.15
N PHE A 366 16.70 4.91 19.29
CA PHE A 366 18.13 5.05 19.58
C PHE A 366 18.72 6.43 19.22
N ASP A 367 17.89 7.39 18.82
CA ASP A 367 18.32 8.75 18.40
C ASP A 367 19.41 8.78 17.30
N ILE A 368 19.50 7.71 16.51
CA ILE A 368 20.47 7.61 15.41
C ILE A 368 20.01 8.54 14.29
N GLN A 369 20.85 9.51 13.95
CA GLN A 369 20.57 10.39 12.83
C GLN A 369 20.64 9.62 11.51
N PRO A 370 19.64 9.78 10.61
CA PRO A 370 19.69 9.13 9.31
C PRO A 370 20.91 9.63 8.52
N PRO A 371 21.50 8.80 7.64
CA PRO A 371 22.57 9.24 6.76
C PRO A 371 22.11 10.48 5.97
N PRO A 372 22.97 11.51 5.78
CA PRO A 372 22.60 12.68 5.01
C PRO A 372 22.23 12.29 3.58
N SER A 373 21.24 12.98 3.00
CA SER A 373 20.83 12.74 1.62
C SER A 373 21.97 13.08 0.65
N MET A 374 21.96 12.47 -0.54
CA MET A 374 22.91 12.81 -1.63
C MET A 374 22.87 14.30 -1.97
N MET A 375 21.70 14.94 -1.89
CA MET A 375 21.55 16.39 -2.10
C MET A 375 22.26 17.19 -1.00
N ASN A 376 22.14 16.79 0.27
CA ASN A 376 22.88 17.40 1.38
C ASN A 376 24.39 17.15 1.29
N MET A 377 24.82 15.99 0.77
CA MET A 377 26.25 15.73 0.53
C MET A 377 26.80 16.62 -0.60
N MET A 378 26.05 16.78 -1.69
CA MET A 378 26.45 17.63 -2.82
C MET A 378 26.45 19.11 -2.45
N GLU A 379 25.49 19.56 -1.65
CA GLU A 379 25.43 20.91 -1.10
C GLU A 379 26.58 21.18 -0.12
N ASN A 380 26.91 20.23 0.76
CA ASN A 380 28.08 20.32 1.64
C ASN A 380 29.40 20.31 0.86
N MET A 381 29.48 19.56 -0.24
CA MET A 381 30.66 19.52 -1.12
C MET A 381 30.82 20.82 -1.91
N MET A 382 29.73 21.39 -2.45
CA MET A 382 29.74 22.72 -3.05
C MET A 382 30.00 23.83 -2.03
N GLY A 383 29.51 23.70 -0.80
CA GLY A 383 29.81 24.62 0.29
C GLY A 383 31.28 24.60 0.70
N MET A 384 31.92 23.42 0.72
CA MET A 384 33.36 23.28 0.93
C MET A 384 34.19 23.77 -0.27
N MET A 385 33.68 23.69 -1.49
CA MET A 385 34.38 24.15 -2.70
C MET A 385 34.13 25.63 -3.01
N GLY A 386 33.03 26.20 -2.50
CA GLY A 386 32.58 27.57 -2.77
C GLY A 386 32.70 28.54 -1.59
N GLY A 387 33.10 28.06 -0.40
CA GLY A 387 33.10 28.84 0.84
C GLY A 387 34.48 29.16 1.43
N GLY A 388 35.21 30.11 0.82
CA GLY A 388 36.37 30.82 1.41
C GLY A 388 37.73 30.26 0.99
N GLY A 389 38.67 31.02 0.41
CA GLY A 389 39.04 32.37 0.81
C GLY A 389 40.44 32.37 1.46
N LEU A 390 41.46 31.88 0.74
CA LEU A 390 42.89 32.17 0.92
C LEU A 390 43.40 32.47 -0.48
N GLY A 391 43.67 33.73 -0.84
CA GLY A 391 44.86 34.40 -0.36
C GLY A 391 46.04 33.91 -1.19
N GLY A 392 46.30 34.60 -2.30
CA GLY A 392 47.44 34.52 -3.22
C GLY A 392 48.45 33.37 -3.07
N GLY A 393 48.57 32.56 -4.13
CA GLY A 393 49.82 31.88 -4.45
C GLY A 393 49.68 30.40 -4.81
N GLY A 394 49.99 30.08 -6.06
CA GLY A 394 50.46 28.75 -6.47
C GLY A 394 49.39 27.75 -6.92
N MET A 395 49.29 27.56 -8.22
CA MET A 395 48.85 26.28 -8.79
C MET A 395 49.76 25.17 -8.25
N GLY A 396 49.26 24.36 -7.32
CA GLY A 396 49.87 23.13 -6.85
C GLY A 396 48.96 21.96 -7.20
N GLY A 397 49.42 21.07 -8.08
CA GLY A 397 48.63 20.03 -8.71
C GLY A 397 47.89 19.08 -7.76
N MET A 398 46.67 18.73 -8.15
CA MET A 398 45.98 17.56 -7.63
C MET A 398 46.86 16.32 -7.83
N ASN A 399 47.09 15.58 -6.76
CA ASN A 399 47.87 14.36 -6.76
C ASN A 399 47.19 13.31 -7.67
N PRO A 400 47.84 12.83 -8.74
CA PRO A 400 47.26 11.85 -9.66
C PRO A 400 46.76 10.58 -8.98
N ALA A 401 47.37 10.18 -7.86
CA ALA A 401 46.95 9.02 -7.06
C ALA A 401 45.56 9.22 -6.43
N MET A 402 45.19 10.45 -6.09
CA MET A 402 43.87 10.76 -5.53
C MET A 402 42.79 10.69 -6.61
N MET A 403 43.10 11.13 -7.83
CA MET A 403 42.19 11.03 -8.98
C MET A 403 42.01 9.58 -9.44
N GLN A 404 43.06 8.77 -9.36
CA GLN A 404 43.00 7.34 -9.70
C GLN A 404 42.20 6.52 -8.67
N ASN A 405 42.34 6.82 -7.37
CA ASN A 405 41.50 6.19 -6.33
C ASN A 405 40.03 6.61 -6.44
N MET A 406 39.76 7.83 -6.89
CA MET A 406 38.40 8.31 -7.10
C MET A 406 37.72 7.65 -8.31
N MET A 407 38.47 7.38 -9.40
CA MET A 407 37.95 6.58 -10.52
C MET A 407 37.75 5.10 -10.15
N ALA A 408 38.65 4.52 -9.36
CA ALA A 408 38.50 3.13 -8.91
C ALA A 408 37.26 2.94 -8.02
N ALA A 409 36.93 3.93 -7.19
CA ALA A 409 35.72 3.93 -6.38
C ALA A 409 34.43 4.09 -7.21
N MET A 410 34.50 4.71 -8.39
CA MET A 410 33.36 4.83 -9.31
C MET A 410 33.12 3.56 -10.15
N GLN A 411 34.16 2.78 -10.45
CA GLN A 411 34.02 1.53 -11.21
C GLN A 411 33.70 0.30 -10.34
N GLY A 412 33.90 0.36 -9.02
CA GLY A 412 33.68 -0.77 -8.11
C GLY A 412 32.29 -0.89 -7.48
N GLY A 413 31.34 -0.03 -7.86
CA GLY A 413 29.98 0.03 -7.28
C GLY A 413 28.94 -0.87 -7.96
N GLY A 414 29.37 -1.90 -8.68
CA GLY A 414 28.47 -2.83 -9.37
C GLY A 414 29.05 -4.25 -9.41
N MET A 415 28.82 -4.99 -8.33
CA MET A 415 28.53 -6.42 -8.33
C MET A 415 27.58 -6.72 -7.20
#